data_AF-A0A081DD54-F1
#
_entry.id   AF-A0A081DD54-F1
#
_cell.length_a   1.000
_cell.length_b   1.000
_cell.length_c   1.000
_cell.angle_alpha   90.00
_cell.angle_beta   90.00
_cell.angle_gamma   90.00
#
_symmetry.space_group_name_H-M   'P 1'
#
loop_
_entity.id
_entity.type
_entity.pdbx_description
1 polymer ?
#
loop_
_entity_poly.entity_id
_entity_poly.type
_entity_poly.pdbx_seq_one_letter_code
_entity_poly.pdbx_strand_id
1 'polypeptide(L)' 'MHEKTASVSKIFDWYSTDFKKYKSVIAFINKYTDKTIPDGFTINFKYYDWSLNQK' A
#
# COMPACT_ATOMS: atom_id res chain seq x y z
N MET A 1 -13.60 -11.84 14.07
CA MET A 1 -13.28 -12.00 12.63
C MET A 1 -11.86 -11.49 12.44
N HIS A 2 -10.95 -12.23 11.81
CA HIS A 2 -9.62 -11.69 11.51
C HIS A 2 -9.76 -10.67 10.39
N GLU A 3 -9.34 -9.43 10.63
CA GLU A 3 -9.28 -8.42 9.57
C GLU A 3 -8.26 -8.86 8.51
N LYS A 4 -8.70 -8.89 7.25
CA LYS A 4 -7.84 -9.20 6.12
C LYS A 4 -7.13 -7.91 5.71
N THR A 5 -5.84 -7.80 5.99
CA THR A 5 -5.08 -6.55 5.77
C THR A 5 -3.95 -6.77 4.79
N ALA A 6 -3.85 -5.91 3.77
CA ALA A 6 -2.72 -5.83 2.87
C ALA A 6 -1.74 -4.77 3.39
N SER A 7 -0.55 -5.22 3.81
CA SER A 7 0.51 -4.30 4.26
C SER A 7 1.35 -3.83 3.07
N VAL A 8 1.19 -2.58 2.68
CA VAL A 8 1.82 -1.98 1.49
C VAL A 8 2.85 -0.91 1.87
N SER A 9 3.73 -0.55 0.94
CA SER A 9 4.74 0.49 1.16
C SER A 9 4.11 1.84 1.54
N LYS A 10 4.74 2.59 2.45
CA LYS A 10 4.35 3.97 2.81
C LYS A 10 4.44 4.95 1.64
N ILE A 11 5.11 4.59 0.54
CA ILE A 11 5.18 5.42 -0.67
C ILE A 11 3.78 5.73 -1.24
N PHE A 12 2.83 4.80 -1.11
CA PHE A 12 1.46 4.99 -1.55
C PHE A 12 0.69 6.02 -0.71
N ASP A 13 1.17 6.28 0.51
CA ASP A 13 0.67 7.34 1.39
C ASP A 13 1.33 8.69 1.04
N TRP A 14 2.67 8.73 1.03
CA TRP A 14 3.44 9.94 0.76
C TRP A 14 3.18 10.55 -0.63
N TYR A 15 3.02 9.70 -1.65
CA TYR A 15 2.82 10.12 -3.04
C TYR A 15 1.40 9.80 -3.53
N SER A 16 0.40 9.85 -2.63
CA SER A 16 -1.00 9.50 -2.95
C SER A 16 -1.55 10.22 -4.18
N THR A 17 -1.12 11.45 -4.46
CA THR A 17 -1.50 12.22 -5.65
C THR A 17 -1.09 11.55 -6.96
N ASP A 18 0.06 10.89 -7.01
CA ASP A 18 0.57 10.23 -8.23
C ASP A 18 -0.24 8.98 -8.59
N PHE A 19 -0.91 8.40 -7.60
CA PHE A 19 -1.76 7.22 -7.75
C PHE A 19 -3.22 7.55 -8.03
N LYS A 20 -3.63 8.84 -8.03
CA LYS A 20 -5.02 9.28 -8.27
C LYS A 20 -5.57 8.87 -9.64
N LYS A 21 -4.71 8.68 -10.64
CA LYS A 21 -5.11 8.17 -11.96
C LYS A 21 -5.57 6.71 -11.95
N TYR A 22 -5.31 5.99 -10.85
CA TYR A 22 -5.79 4.64 -10.62
C TYR A 22 -6.99 4.69 -9.68
N LYS A 23 -7.95 3.78 -9.86
CA LYS A 23 -9.17 3.70 -9.03
C LYS A 23 -8.85 3.58 -7.52
N SER A 24 -7.76 2.91 -7.16
CA SER A 24 -7.26 2.77 -5.79
C SER A 24 -5.82 2.25 -5.80
N VAL A 25 -5.15 2.30 -4.64
CA VAL A 25 -3.82 1.68 -4.44
C VAL A 25 -3.87 0.17 -4.69
N ILE A 26 -4.93 -0.53 -4.24
CA ILE A 26 -5.12 -1.96 -4.54
C ILE A 26 -5.27 -2.18 -6.05
N ALA A 27 -6.05 -1.35 -6.74
CA ALA A 27 -6.21 -1.45 -8.19
C ALA A 27 -4.89 -1.20 -8.95
N PHE A 28 -4.07 -0.27 -8.46
CA PHE A 28 -2.72 -0.06 -8.97
C PHE A 28 -1.85 -1.30 -8.77
N ILE A 29 -1.77 -1.83 -7.54
CA ILE A 29 -0.95 -3.00 -7.23
C ILE A 29 -1.38 -4.19 -8.07
N ASN A 30 -2.67 -4.51 -8.09
CA ASN A 30 -3.25 -5.63 -8.85
C ASN A 30 -3.01 -5.52 -10.36
N LYS A 31 -2.83 -4.31 -10.90
CA LYS A 31 -2.51 -4.10 -12.32
C LYS A 31 -1.08 -4.52 -12.67
N TYR A 32 -0.15 -4.47 -11.72
CA TYR A 32 1.28 -4.66 -11.95
C TYR A 32 1.87 -5.83 -11.14
N THR A 33 1.04 -6.77 -10.67
CA THR A 33 1.49 -7.97 -9.97
C THR A 33 0.74 -9.20 -10.46
N ASP A 34 1.42 -10.34 -10.50
CA ASP A 34 0.78 -11.62 -10.83
C ASP A 34 -0.10 -12.16 -9.69
N LYS A 35 0.16 -11.72 -8.45
CA LYS A 35 -0.59 -12.12 -7.25
C LYS A 35 -1.53 -11.03 -6.80
N THR A 36 -2.80 -11.18 -7.13
CA THR A 36 -3.82 -10.18 -6.80
C THR A 36 -4.18 -10.18 -5.31
N ILE A 37 -4.45 -8.98 -4.80
CA ILE A 37 -5.07 -8.75 -3.49
C ILE A 37 -6.59 -8.85 -3.71
N PRO A 38 -7.28 -9.80 -3.05
CA PRO A 38 -8.73 -9.95 -3.18
C PRO A 38 -9.51 -8.78 -2.60
N ASP A 39 -10.78 -8.68 -3.00
CA ASP A 39 -11.72 -7.72 -2.41
C ASP A 39 -11.94 -7.98 -0.91
N GLY A 40 -12.26 -6.91 -0.17
CA GLY A 40 -12.46 -6.95 1.28
C GLY A 40 -11.19 -6.86 2.11
N PHE A 41 -10.01 -6.70 1.48
CA PHE A 41 -8.78 -6.37 2.20
C PHE A 41 -8.69 -4.87 2.51
N THR A 42 -8.33 -4.53 3.74
CA THR A 42 -7.99 -3.15 4.12
C THR A 42 -6.50 -2.89 3.85
N ILE A 43 -6.14 -1.62 3.63
CA ILE A 43 -4.73 -1.23 3.44
C ILE A 43 -4.14 -0.82 4.79
N ASN A 44 -2.97 -1.37 5.10
CA ASN A 44 -2.08 -0.84 6.12
C ASN A 44 -0.78 -0.37 5.48
N PHE A 45 -0.30 0.81 5.86
CA PHE A 45 0.97 1.32 5.36
C PHE A 45 2.10 0.91 6.31
N LYS A 46 3.15 0.30 5.77
CA LYS A 46 4.32 -0.12 6.55
C LYS A 46 4.95 1.10 7.24
N TYR A 47 5.26 0.94 8.52
CA TYR A 47 6.10 1.88 9.24
C TYR A 47 7.55 1.70 8.79
N TYR A 48 8.24 2.81 8.54
CA TYR A 48 9.66 2.81 8.23
C TYR A 48 10.43 3.40 9.39
N ASP A 49 11.34 2.59 9.94
CA ASP A 49 12.28 3.06 10.94
C ASP A 49 13.42 3.81 10.23
N TRP A 50 13.50 5.11 10.51
CA TRP A 50 14.51 6.01 9.96
C TRP A 50 15.66 6.27 10.93
N SER A 51 15.75 5.53 12.04
CA SER A 51 16.77 5.72 13.08
C SER A 51 18.20 5.70 12.54
N LEU A 52 18.47 4.89 11.50
CA LEU A 52 19.78 4.83 10.83
C LEU A 52 20.18 6.11 10.09
N ASN A 53 19.22 6.99 9.78
CA ASN A 53 19.45 8.26 9.11
C ASN A 53 19.44 9.46 10.09
N GLN A 54 19.24 9.20 11.39
CA GLN A 54 19.32 10.23 12.42
C GLN A 54 20.80 10.41 12.76
N LYS A 55 21.32 11.61 12.46
CA LYS A 55 22.71 12.00 12.72
C LYS A 55 23.05 12.01 14.20
#